data_AF-A0A329B788-F1
#
_entry.id   AF-A0A329B788-F1
#
_cell.length_a   1.000
_cell.length_b   1.000
_cell.length_c   1.000
_cell.angle_alpha   90.00
_cell.angle_beta   90.00
_cell.angle_gamma   90.00
#
_symmetry.space_group_name_H-M   'P 1'
#
loop_
_entity.id
_entity.type
_entity.pdbx_description
1 polymer ?
#
loop_
_entity_poly.entity_id
_entity_poly.type
_entity_poly.pdbx_seq_one_letter_code
_entity_poly.pdbx_strand_id
1 'polypeptide(L)'
;MGFGLAGVLNPLARQSTALSGWLLTLLAVAYLHATDGQYVLLRFFVVLLVDFPLGSAVPQTSLLAAVKQSGLVFALGVALAAPVMIGLFLLDVGMALISRSMPQFNAFLVSIPVKVAAGLLFLAVLLPQLGRFFERWFTSILHYWSMWPHD
;
A
#
# COMPACT_ATOMS: atom_id res chain seq x y z
N MET A 1 -0.66 12.90 3.79
CA MET A 1 -0.11 14.19 3.27
C MET A 1 -1.15 15.27 3.49
N GLY A 2 -0.78 16.51 3.81
CA GLY A 2 -1.67 17.57 4.32
C GLY A 2 -2.91 17.95 3.49
N PHE A 3 -3.12 17.31 2.33
CA PHE A 3 -4.31 17.45 1.49
C PHE A 3 -5.59 16.81 2.06
N GLY A 4 -5.48 15.96 3.09
CA GLY A 4 -6.65 15.37 3.76
C GLY A 4 -7.42 16.35 4.65
N LEU A 5 -6.81 17.47 5.04
CA LEU A 5 -7.44 18.47 5.93
C LEU A 5 -8.65 19.14 5.27
N ALA A 6 -8.65 19.33 3.95
CA ALA A 6 -9.79 19.90 3.23
C ALA A 6 -11.04 18.99 3.30
N GLY A 7 -10.84 17.66 3.25
CA GLY A 7 -11.93 16.68 3.37
C GLY A 7 -12.47 16.51 4.80
N VAL A 8 -11.64 16.77 5.80
CA VAL A 8 -12.05 16.74 7.23
C VAL A 8 -12.77 18.03 7.63
N LEU A 9 -12.38 19.18 7.08
CA LEU A 9 -12.99 20.49 7.38
C LEU A 9 -14.34 20.70 6.69
N ASN A 10 -14.57 20.10 5.52
CA ASN A 10 -15.88 20.13 4.86
C ASN A 10 -16.19 18.79 4.13
N PRO A 11 -16.88 17.85 4.79
CA PRO A 11 -17.24 16.55 4.19
C PRO A 11 -18.31 16.64 3.08
N LEU A 12 -19.00 17.79 2.94
CA LEU A 12 -20.00 18.03 1.88
C LEU A 12 -19.37 18.57 0.60
N ALA A 13 -18.15 19.14 0.69
CA ALA A 13 -17.39 19.55 -0.47
C ALA A 13 -16.86 18.30 -1.18
N ARG A 14 -17.47 17.94 -2.31
CA ARG A 14 -16.96 16.89 -3.24
C ARG A 14 -15.62 17.27 -3.92
N GLN A 15 -14.84 18.17 -3.31
CA GLN A 15 -13.52 18.61 -3.77
C GLN A 15 -12.45 18.04 -2.83
N SER A 16 -12.16 16.75 -2.96
CA SER A 16 -11.01 16.17 -2.27
C SER A 16 -10.39 14.98 -2.98
N THR A 17 -10.52 14.88 -4.31
CA THR A 17 -9.42 14.30 -5.09
C THR A 17 -8.26 15.28 -4.96
N ALA A 18 -7.56 15.18 -3.82
CA ALA A 18 -6.30 15.84 -3.59
C ALA A 18 -5.46 15.62 -4.84
N LEU A 19 -4.83 16.67 -5.37
CA LEU A 19 -3.93 16.58 -6.53
C LEU A 19 -2.92 15.43 -6.38
N SER A 20 -2.50 15.15 -5.13
CA SER A 20 -1.70 13.97 -4.77
C SER A 20 -2.38 12.64 -5.06
N GLY A 21 -3.66 12.46 -4.75
CA GLY A 21 -4.41 11.22 -5.05
C GLY A 21 -4.50 10.96 -6.56
N TRP A 22 -4.78 11.99 -7.36
CA TRP A 22 -4.80 11.86 -8.82
C TRP A 22 -3.42 11.50 -9.40
N LEU A 23 -2.36 12.18 -8.95
CA LEU A 23 -0.98 11.87 -9.34
C LEU A 23 -0.57 10.44 -8.95
N LEU A 24 -0.92 10.01 -7.74
CA LEU A 24 -0.63 8.65 -7.26
C LEU A 24 -1.36 7.59 -8.10
N THR A 25 -2.61 7.84 -8.50
CA THR A 25 -3.36 6.95 -9.39
C THR A 25 -2.68 6.84 -10.76
N LEU A 26 -2.28 7.96 -11.37
CA LEU A 26 -1.57 7.95 -12.65
C LEU A 26 -0.23 7.21 -12.55
N LEU A 27 0.53 7.45 -11.47
CA LEU A 27 1.79 6.74 -11.22
C LEU A 27 1.58 5.25 -11.01
N ALA A 28 0.54 4.84 -10.29
CA ALA A 28 0.21 3.44 -10.07
C ALA A 28 -0.14 2.73 -11.39
N VAL A 29 -0.95 3.36 -12.25
CA VAL A 29 -1.29 2.82 -13.57
C VAL A 29 -0.06 2.73 -14.46
N ALA A 30 0.76 3.79 -14.51
CA ALA A 30 2.00 3.81 -15.29
C ALA A 30 2.97 2.71 -14.84
N TYR A 31 3.12 2.53 -13.52
CA TYR A 31 3.95 1.47 -12.95
C TYR A 31 3.44 0.07 -13.27
N LEU A 32 2.12 -0.17 -13.17
CA LEU A 32 1.52 -1.46 -13.50
C LEU A 32 1.76 -1.84 -14.97
N HIS A 33 1.71 -0.86 -15.86
CA HIS A 33 1.99 -1.07 -17.27
C HIS A 33 3.49 -1.26 -17.54
N ALA A 34 4.36 -0.48 -16.89
CA ALA A 34 5.82 -0.59 -17.03
C ALA A 34 6.42 -1.89 -16.49
N THR A 35 5.71 -2.56 -15.57
CA THR A 35 6.16 -3.82 -14.95
C THR A 35 5.40 -5.04 -15.43
N ASP A 36 4.57 -4.90 -16.47
CA ASP A 36 3.69 -5.98 -16.94
C ASP A 36 2.80 -6.57 -15.82
N GLY A 37 2.55 -5.80 -14.76
CA GLY A 37 1.80 -6.25 -13.59
C GLY A 37 0.36 -6.64 -13.91
N GLN A 38 -0.17 -6.14 -15.03
CA GLN A 38 -1.46 -6.55 -15.61
C GLN A 38 -1.45 -8.07 -15.94
N TYR A 39 -0.37 -8.56 -16.54
CA TYR A 39 -0.22 -9.98 -16.88
C TYR A 39 -0.03 -10.85 -15.64
N VAL A 40 0.64 -10.33 -14.61
CA VAL A 40 0.78 -11.02 -13.31
C VAL A 40 -0.60 -11.25 -12.66
N LEU A 41 -1.47 -10.24 -12.68
CA LEU A 41 -2.85 -10.37 -12.17
C LEU A 41 -3.66 -11.38 -12.98
N LEU A 42 -3.59 -11.35 -14.30
CA LEU A 42 -4.27 -12.31 -15.17
C LEU A 42 -3.79 -13.75 -14.92
N ARG A 43 -2.47 -13.95 -14.81
CA ARG A 43 -1.89 -15.26 -14.50
C ARG A 43 -2.38 -15.78 -13.14
N PHE A 44 -2.52 -14.91 -12.16
CA PHE A 44 -3.08 -15.26 -10.86
C PHE A 44 -4.54 -15.74 -10.95
N PHE A 45 -5.39 -15.04 -11.72
CA PHE A 45 -6.76 -15.48 -11.95
C PHE A 45 -6.84 -16.86 -12.61
N VAL A 46 -5.96 -17.14 -13.56
CA VAL A 46 -5.89 -18.45 -14.21
C VAL A 46 -5.49 -19.55 -13.22
N VAL A 47 -4.47 -19.33 -12.39
CA VAL A 47 -4.04 -20.30 -11.36
C VAL A 47 -5.17 -20.56 -10.37
N LEU A 48 -5.87 -19.52 -9.91
CA LEU A 48 -7.01 -19.67 -9.02
C LEU A 48 -8.12 -20.54 -9.62
N LEU A 49 -8.43 -20.38 -10.92
CA LEU A 49 -9.46 -21.17 -11.59
C LEU A 49 -9.05 -22.63 -11.83
N VAL A 50 -7.74 -22.91 -11.91
CA VAL A 50 -7.20 -24.28 -12.01
C VAL A 50 -7.27 -24.97 -10.65
N ASP A 51 -6.86 -24.29 -9.59
CA ASP A 51 -6.85 -24.84 -8.23
C ASP A 51 -8.27 -24.89 -7.62
N PHE A 52 -9.15 -23.96 -8.02
CA PHE A 52 -10.55 -23.87 -7.58
C PHE A 52 -11.51 -23.77 -8.78
N PRO A 53 -11.88 -24.90 -9.40
CA PRO A 53 -12.81 -24.92 -10.52
C PRO A 53 -14.19 -24.38 -10.12
N LEU A 54 -14.85 -23.67 -11.03
CA LEU A 54 -16.22 -23.21 -10.81
C LEU A 54 -17.14 -24.42 -10.60
N GLY A 55 -17.78 -24.50 -9.43
CA GLY A 55 -18.65 -25.61 -9.04
C GLY A 55 -17.99 -26.67 -8.15
N SER A 56 -16.71 -26.53 -7.79
CA SER A 56 -16.11 -27.37 -6.74
C SER A 56 -16.70 -27.04 -5.36
N ALA A 57 -16.80 -28.05 -4.49
CA ALA A 57 -17.15 -27.82 -3.09
C ALA A 57 -16.14 -26.83 -2.48
N VAL A 58 -16.60 -25.82 -1.76
CA VAL A 58 -15.72 -24.93 -0.99
C VAL A 58 -15.01 -25.81 0.05
N PRO A 59 -13.68 -25.91 0.04
CA PRO A 59 -12.99 -26.76 1.00
C PRO A 59 -13.27 -26.24 2.41
N GLN A 60 -13.51 -27.16 3.34
CA GLN A 60 -13.74 -26.83 4.75
C GLN A 60 -12.47 -26.26 5.37
N THR A 61 -12.23 -24.96 5.17
CA THR A 61 -11.03 -24.30 5.65
C THR A 61 -11.04 -24.28 7.17
N SER A 62 -9.96 -24.74 7.78
CA SER A 62 -9.71 -24.58 9.22
C SER A 62 -9.70 -23.07 9.54
N LEU A 63 -10.60 -22.62 10.41
CA LEU A 63 -10.66 -21.22 10.87
C LEU A 63 -9.27 -20.72 11.35
N LEU A 64 -8.49 -21.61 11.97
CA LEU A 64 -7.14 -21.31 12.43
C LEU A 64 -6.18 -21.01 11.27
N ALA A 65 -6.30 -21.71 10.14
CA ALA A 65 -5.50 -21.48 8.94
C ALA A 65 -5.82 -20.11 8.33
N ALA A 66 -7.11 -19.75 8.24
CA ALA A 66 -7.54 -18.45 7.74
C ALA A 66 -7.03 -17.29 8.62
N VAL A 67 -7.04 -17.45 9.94
CA VAL A 67 -6.53 -16.45 10.90
C VAL A 67 -5.01 -16.28 10.77
N LYS A 68 -4.25 -17.38 10.66
CA LYS A 68 -2.79 -17.32 10.45
C LYS A 68 -2.43 -16.63 9.13
N GLN A 69 -3.15 -16.96 8.06
CA GLN A 69 -2.95 -16.35 6.75
C GLN A 69 -3.22 -14.84 6.79
N SER A 70 -4.31 -14.44 7.44
CA SER A 70 -4.66 -13.03 7.62
C SER A 70 -3.58 -12.27 8.40
N GLY A 71 -3.02 -12.89 9.44
CA GLY A 71 -1.92 -12.30 10.21
C GLY A 71 -0.65 -12.09 9.39
N LEU A 72 -0.29 -13.05 8.52
CA LEU A 72 0.87 -12.94 7.64
C LEU A 72 0.68 -11.85 6.58
N VAL A 73 -0.50 -11.79 5.96
CA VAL A 73 -0.92 -10.74 5.02
C VAL A 73 -0.85 -9.36 5.67
N PHE A 74 -1.38 -9.23 6.90
CA PHE A 74 -1.34 -7.99 7.67
C PHE A 74 0.09 -7.57 8.00
N ALA A 75 0.93 -8.48 8.48
CA ALA A 75 2.32 -8.21 8.81
C ALA A 75 3.13 -7.76 7.59
N LEU A 76 2.94 -8.40 6.43
CA LEU A 76 3.57 -8.00 5.18
C LEU A 76 3.09 -6.61 4.72
N GLY A 77 1.80 -6.31 4.86
CA GLY A 77 1.26 -4.98 4.56
C GLY A 77 1.84 -3.89 5.46
N VAL A 78 1.93 -4.15 6.77
CA VAL A 78 2.57 -3.23 7.73
C VAL A 78 4.06 -3.06 7.42
N ALA A 79 4.78 -4.13 7.11
CA ALA A 79 6.21 -4.08 6.76
C ALA A 79 6.46 -3.24 5.51
N LEU A 80 5.58 -3.32 4.51
CA LEU A 80 5.64 -2.50 3.30
C LEU A 80 5.40 -1.01 3.59
N ALA A 81 4.45 -0.71 4.47
CA ALA A 81 4.10 0.67 4.82
C ALA A 81 5.05 1.31 5.86
N ALA A 82 5.71 0.50 6.68
CA ALA A 82 6.61 0.92 7.75
C ALA A 82 7.67 1.96 7.34
N PRO A 83 8.48 1.77 6.27
CA PRO A 83 9.51 2.74 5.91
C PRO A 83 8.94 4.13 5.57
N VAL A 84 7.79 4.18 4.89
CA VAL A 84 7.11 5.45 4.57
C VAL A 84 6.56 6.09 5.83
N MET A 85 5.90 5.30 6.69
CA MET A 85 5.32 5.81 7.94
C MET A 85 6.40 6.37 8.86
N ILE A 86 7.49 5.64 9.07
CA ILE A 86 8.62 6.07 9.90
C ILE A 86 9.25 7.33 9.32
N GLY A 87 9.50 7.36 8.00
CA GLY A 87 10.10 8.51 7.33
C GLY A 87 9.25 9.78 7.42
N LEU A 88 7.94 9.66 7.21
CA LEU A 88 7.01 10.78 7.35
C LEU A 88 6.85 11.23 8.81
N PHE A 89 6.86 10.29 9.75
CA PHE A 89 6.81 10.60 11.17
C PHE A 89 8.06 11.37 11.63
N LEU A 90 9.25 10.95 11.19
CA LEU A 90 10.50 11.69 11.45
C LEU A 90 10.47 13.10 10.85
N LEU A 91 9.86 13.25 9.68
CA LEU A 91 9.63 14.57 9.08
C LEU A 91 8.74 15.45 9.95
N ASP A 92 7.67 14.89 10.52
CA ASP A 92 6.79 15.61 11.45
C ASP A 92 7.53 16.06 12.71
N VAL A 93 8.35 15.17 13.29
CA VAL A 93 9.21 15.51 14.43
C VAL A 93 10.22 16.61 14.06
N GLY A 94 10.86 16.52 12.89
CA GLY A 94 11.80 17.53 12.40
C GLY A 94 11.16 18.90 12.20
N MET A 95 9.97 18.95 11.59
CA MET A 95 9.22 20.19 11.42
C MET A 95 8.76 20.79 12.75
N ALA A 96 8.37 19.95 13.72
CA ALA A 96 8.02 20.39 15.06
C ALA A 96 9.21 21.01 15.80
N LEU A 97 10.41 20.42 15.67
CA LEU A 97 11.65 20.97 16.22
C LEU A 97 11.99 22.33 15.60
N ILE A 98 11.90 22.45 14.26
CA ILE A 98 12.12 23.72 13.56
C ILE A 98 11.13 24.78 14.02
N SER A 99 9.85 24.42 14.18
CA SER A 99 8.82 25.35 14.67
C SER A 99 9.13 25.88 16.08
N ARG A 100 9.78 25.07 16.93
CA ARG A 100 10.20 25.50 18.28
C ARG A 100 11.40 26.44 18.22
N SER A 101 12.36 26.19 17.33
CA SER A 101 13.56 27.02 17.19
C SER A 101 13.31 28.33 16.43
N MET A 102 12.38 28.34 15.48
CA MET A 102 12.01 29.50 14.67
C MET A 102 10.49 29.74 14.76
N PRO A 103 9.98 30.40 15.81
CA PRO A 103 8.53 30.59 16.01
C PRO A 103 7.86 31.50 14.97
N GLN A 104 8.64 32.28 14.23
CA GLN A 104 8.16 33.09 13.10
C GLN A 104 7.98 32.26 11.82
N PHE A 105 8.50 31.03 11.79
CA PHE A 105 8.40 30.13 10.66
C PHE A 105 7.09 29.36 10.72
N ASN A 106 6.26 29.51 9.69
CA ASN A 106 5.03 28.73 9.57
C ASN A 106 5.34 27.29 9.15
N ALA A 107 5.69 26.45 10.13
CA ALA A 107 6.06 25.06 9.91
C ALA A 107 4.94 24.24 9.24
N PHE A 108 3.67 24.59 9.49
CA PHE A 108 2.54 23.92 8.85
C PHE A 108 2.57 24.11 7.33
N LEU A 109 2.73 25.35 6.87
CA LEU A 109 2.71 25.69 5.44
C LEU A 109 3.88 25.06 4.68
N VAL A 110 5.06 24.98 5.30
CA VAL A 110 6.25 24.36 4.70
C VAL A 110 6.23 22.82 4.79
N SER A 111 5.59 22.25 5.81
CA SER A 111 5.51 20.80 5.98
C SER A 111 4.77 20.12 4.82
N ILE A 112 3.81 20.82 4.18
CA ILE A 112 3.02 20.26 3.09
C ILE A 112 3.90 19.96 1.86
N PRO A 113 4.62 20.94 1.25
CA PRO A 113 5.55 20.67 0.14
C PRO A 113 6.62 19.63 0.49
N VAL A 114 7.20 19.71 1.70
CA VAL A 114 8.26 18.80 2.12
C VAL A 114 7.75 17.36 2.24
N LYS A 115 6.56 17.15 2.81
CA LYS A 115 5.93 15.82 2.88
C LYS A 115 5.61 15.26 1.49
N VAL A 116 5.23 16.11 0.54
CA VAL A 116 4.99 15.68 -0.85
C VAL A 116 6.28 15.22 -1.51
N ALA A 117 7.35 16.02 -1.41
CA ALA A 117 8.65 15.68 -1.97
C ALA A 117 9.21 14.38 -1.37
N ALA A 118 9.17 14.25 -0.04
CA ALA A 118 9.60 13.03 0.64
C ALA A 118 8.74 11.83 0.28
N GLY A 119 7.43 12.02 0.16
CA GLY A 119 6.49 11.01 -0.31
C GLY A 119 6.82 10.47 -1.70
N LEU A 120 7.12 11.37 -2.65
CA LEU A 120 7.55 11.00 -3.99
C LEU A 120 8.90 10.26 -3.99
N LEU A 121 9.85 10.68 -3.14
CA LEU A 121 11.11 9.98 -2.95
C LEU A 121 10.92 8.56 -2.41
N PHE A 122 10.11 8.39 -1.36
CA PHE A 122 9.80 7.07 -0.82
C PHE A 122 9.14 6.19 -1.88
N LEU A 123 8.22 6.74 -2.65
CA LEU A 123 7.54 6.03 -3.71
C LEU A 123 8.53 5.60 -4.81
N ALA A 124 9.44 6.47 -5.23
CA ALA A 124 10.50 6.13 -6.19
C ALA A 124 11.41 4.98 -5.70
N VAL A 125 11.74 4.94 -4.41
CA VAL A 125 12.56 3.88 -3.80
C VAL A 125 11.80 2.57 -3.62
N LEU A 126 10.50 2.64 -3.35
CA LEU A 126 9.64 1.47 -3.11
C LEU A 126 9.12 0.84 -4.40
N LEU A 127 8.95 1.61 -5.48
CA LEU A 127 8.45 1.12 -6.77
C LEU A 127 9.23 -0.12 -7.27
N PRO A 128 10.57 -0.14 -7.37
CA PRO A 128 11.29 -1.33 -7.81
C PRO A 128 11.15 -2.55 -6.87
N GLN A 129 10.80 -2.30 -5.60
CA GLN A 129 10.65 -3.35 -4.59
C GLN A 129 9.25 -3.96 -4.58
N LEU A 130 8.26 -3.25 -5.11
CA LEU A 130 6.87 -3.72 -5.19
C LEU A 130 6.75 -5.00 -6.01
N GLY A 131 7.45 -5.13 -7.15
CA GLY A 131 7.43 -6.36 -7.96
C GLY A 131 7.83 -7.61 -7.16
N ARG A 132 9.00 -7.57 -6.50
CA ARG A 132 9.48 -8.66 -5.62
C ARG A 132 8.60 -8.87 -4.39
N PHE A 133 7.91 -7.84 -3.94
CA PHE A 133 6.96 -7.97 -2.83
C PHE A 133 5.71 -8.72 -3.27
N PHE A 134 5.12 -8.34 -4.40
CA PHE A 134 3.95 -9.01 -4.97
C PHE A 134 4.23 -10.49 -5.21
N GLU A 135 5.35 -10.85 -5.82
CA GLU A 135 5.73 -12.26 -6.01
C GLU A 135 5.77 -13.04 -4.70
N ARG A 136 6.43 -12.51 -3.67
CA ARG A 136 6.50 -13.15 -2.34
C ARG A 136 5.12 -13.27 -1.68
N TRP A 137 4.27 -12.27 -1.84
CA TRP A 137 2.91 -12.27 -1.34
C TRP A 137 2.08 -13.36 -2.03
N PHE A 138 2.17 -13.43 -3.36
CA PHE A 138 1.48 -14.42 -4.19
C PHE A 138 1.93 -15.84 -3.88
N THR A 139 3.24 -16.10 -3.79
CA THR A 139 3.75 -17.42 -3.43
C THR A 139 3.35 -17.80 -2.02
N SER A 140 3.30 -16.86 -1.08
CA SER A 140 2.86 -17.13 0.30
C SER A 140 1.39 -17.51 0.36
N ILE A 141 0.55 -16.91 -0.49
CA ILE A 141 -0.85 -17.30 -0.63
C ILE A 141 -0.92 -18.70 -1.23
N LEU A 142 -0.40 -18.88 -2.45
CA LEU A 142 -0.53 -20.14 -3.18
C LEU A 142 0.07 -21.34 -2.41
N HIS A 143 1.23 -21.17 -1.77
CA HIS A 143 1.87 -22.21 -0.97
C HIS A 143 1.03 -22.65 0.24
N TYR A 144 0.35 -21.70 0.91
CA TYR A 144 -0.52 -22.03 2.04
C TYR A 144 -1.77 -22.78 1.59
N TRP A 145 -2.28 -22.45 0.40
CA TRP A 145 -3.44 -23.13 -0.19
C TRP A 145 -3.07 -24.49 -0.81
N SER A 146 -1.86 -24.65 -1.36
CA SER A 146 -1.38 -25.94 -1.92
C SER A 146 -0.94 -26.95 -0.85
N MET A 147 -0.65 -26.50 0.38
CA MET A 147 -0.40 -27.37 1.54
C MET A 147 -1.69 -27.92 2.16
N TRP A 148 -2.85 -27.57 1.63
CA TRP A 148 -4.12 -28.14 2.03
C TRP A 148 -4.18 -29.63 1.60
N PRO A 149 -4.47 -30.58 2.50
CA PRO A 149 -4.61 -31.99 2.13
C PRO A 149 -5.76 -32.14 1.11
N HIS A 150 -5.44 -32.69 -0.06
CA HIS A 150 -6.42 -33.19 -1.00
C HIS A 150 -6.82 -34.61 -0.55
N ASP A 151 -7.58 -34.69 0.53
CA ASP A 151 -8.16 -35.95 1.01
C ASP A 151 -9.69 -35.93 0.79
#